data_AF-A0A8S3F024-F1
#
_entry.id   AF-A0A8S3F024-F1
#
_cell.length_a   1.000
_cell.length_b   1.000
_cell.length_c   1.000
_cell.angle_alpha   90.00
_cell.angle_beta   90.00
_cell.angle_gamma   90.00
#
_symmetry.space_group_name_H-M   'P 1'
#
loop_
_entity.id
_entity.type
_entity.pdbx_description
1 polymer ?
#
loop_
_entity_poly.entity_id
_entity_poly.type
_entity_poly.pdbx_seq_one_letter_code
_entity_poly.pdbx_strand_id
1 'polypeptide(L)'
;MTTTESIEKDSIEKLYDTITQKIESLTKIKFAAYRVACKLRVVQKHLKLTFVDYNVLVRAFNSHELQFGVDTKTISIDDARKVLIAIYELISTYHFNESSLEDTVETLLKFLYEILDVKLDEDFDLNSFKIIVFTLSNARLPEKYRCFFRQIASPNVIVTQAKLIELFEILLKLPNHFDDVDSFHTDNILACAQSCLDH
;
A
#
# COMPACT_ATOMS: atom_id res chain seq x y z
N MET A 1 -0.49 -2.77 -33.07
CA MET A 1 -0.64 -2.92 -31.61
C MET A 1 0.09 -4.20 -31.18
N THR A 2 1.42 -4.29 -31.36
CA THR A 2 2.10 -5.61 -31.20
C THR A 2 3.57 -5.58 -30.77
N THR A 3 4.29 -4.45 -30.84
CA THR A 3 5.73 -4.43 -30.46
C THR A 3 6.03 -3.53 -29.26
N THR A 4 5.29 -2.44 -29.05
CA THR A 4 5.51 -1.54 -27.91
C THR A 4 4.88 -2.09 -26.62
N GLU A 5 3.63 -2.55 -26.68
CA GLU A 5 2.93 -3.21 -25.54
C GLU A 5 3.66 -4.47 -25.05
N SER A 6 4.36 -5.19 -25.94
CA SER A 6 5.12 -6.39 -25.55
C SER A 6 6.45 -6.06 -24.87
N ILE A 7 7.08 -4.93 -25.22
CA ILE A 7 8.31 -4.44 -24.58
C ILE A 7 8.02 -3.80 -23.21
N GLU A 8 6.91 -3.08 -23.10
CA GLU A 8 6.43 -2.48 -21.83
C GLU A 8 6.09 -3.58 -20.82
N LYS A 9 5.35 -4.61 -21.25
CA LYS A 9 5.02 -5.76 -20.39
C LYS A 9 6.26 -6.51 -19.88
N ASP A 10 7.26 -6.68 -20.74
CA ASP A 10 8.55 -7.32 -20.39
C ASP A 10 9.37 -6.47 -19.39
N SER A 11 9.26 -5.14 -19.44
CA SER A 11 9.96 -4.24 -18.51
C SER A 11 9.33 -4.26 -17.11
N ILE A 12 7.99 -4.27 -17.04
CA ILE A 12 7.23 -4.39 -15.78
C ILE A 12 7.53 -5.73 -15.10
N GLU A 13 7.52 -6.82 -15.86
CA GLU A 13 7.79 -8.18 -15.33
C GLU A 13 9.21 -8.27 -14.76
N LYS A 14 10.20 -7.75 -15.49
CA LYS A 14 11.60 -7.68 -15.01
C LYS A 14 11.75 -6.87 -13.72
N LEU A 15 11.07 -5.72 -13.60
CA LEU A 15 11.12 -4.92 -12.38
C LEU A 15 10.49 -5.66 -11.20
N TYR A 16 9.34 -6.31 -11.42
CA TYR A 16 8.66 -7.11 -10.41
C TYR A 16 9.53 -8.29 -9.95
N ASP A 17 10.12 -9.04 -10.88
CA ASP A 17 11.02 -10.16 -10.58
C ASP A 17 12.24 -9.71 -9.77
N THR A 18 12.80 -8.55 -10.12
CA THR A 18 13.93 -7.96 -9.37
C THR A 18 13.54 -7.67 -7.92
N ILE A 19 12.31 -7.20 -7.67
CA ILE A 19 11.79 -6.94 -6.32
C ILE A 19 11.65 -8.27 -5.57
N THR A 20 11.01 -9.27 -6.17
CA THR A 20 10.77 -10.59 -5.56
C THR A 20 12.06 -11.30 -5.20
N GLN A 21 13.04 -11.36 -6.12
CA GLN A 21 14.35 -11.95 -5.85
C GLN A 21 15.08 -11.28 -4.67
N LYS A 22 14.97 -9.96 -4.54
CA LYS A 22 15.56 -9.23 -3.41
C LYS A 22 14.82 -9.52 -2.11
N ILE A 23 13.49 -9.66 -2.14
CA ILE A 23 12.68 -10.05 -0.98
C ILE A 23 13.08 -11.44 -0.47
N GLU A 24 13.22 -12.42 -1.37
CA GLU A 24 13.61 -13.79 -1.03
C GLU A 24 15.00 -13.86 -0.37
N SER A 25 15.92 -12.99 -0.78
CA SER A 25 17.26 -12.93 -0.18
C SER A 25 17.26 -12.54 1.30
N LEU A 26 16.17 -11.93 1.80
CA LEU A 26 16.02 -11.44 3.16
C LEU A 26 15.41 -12.46 4.13
N THR A 27 15.04 -13.66 3.66
CA THR A 27 14.42 -14.71 4.49
C THR A 27 15.31 -15.15 5.66
N LYS A 28 16.63 -14.96 5.56
CA LYS A 28 17.62 -15.31 6.60
C LYS A 28 17.61 -14.38 7.83
N ILE A 29 16.90 -13.25 7.79
CA ILE A 29 16.79 -12.35 8.96
C ILE A 29 16.03 -13.07 10.07
N LYS A 30 16.60 -13.16 11.27
CA LYS A 30 16.05 -13.94 12.38
C LYS A 30 14.72 -13.38 12.92
N PHE A 31 14.68 -12.08 13.18
CA PHE A 31 13.51 -11.42 13.78
C PHE A 31 12.48 -11.08 12.71
N ALA A 32 11.27 -11.61 12.83
CA ALA A 32 10.24 -11.48 11.81
C ALA A 32 9.79 -10.03 11.56
N ALA A 33 9.64 -9.22 12.61
CA ALA A 33 9.32 -7.79 12.46
C ALA A 33 10.37 -7.05 11.62
N TYR A 34 11.66 -7.32 11.87
CA TYR A 34 12.76 -6.75 11.07
C TYR A 34 12.79 -7.32 9.66
N ARG A 35 12.52 -8.62 9.50
CA ARG A 35 12.48 -9.28 8.20
C ARG A 35 11.40 -8.67 7.29
N VAL A 36 10.16 -8.58 7.78
CA VAL A 36 9.06 -7.91 7.06
C VAL A 36 9.38 -6.45 6.80
N ALA A 37 9.90 -5.70 7.79
CA ALA A 37 10.29 -4.31 7.58
C ALA A 37 11.37 -4.17 6.48
N CYS A 38 12.36 -5.07 6.42
CA CYS A 38 13.38 -5.08 5.37
C CYS A 38 12.79 -5.45 4.00
N LYS A 39 11.89 -6.43 3.93
CA LYS A 39 11.18 -6.81 2.69
C LYS A 39 10.33 -5.65 2.17
N LEU A 40 9.53 -5.01 3.04
CA LEU A 40 8.79 -3.78 2.71
C LEU A 40 9.74 -2.66 2.23
N ARG A 41 10.90 -2.50 2.87
CA ARG A 41 11.88 -1.49 2.47
C ARG A 41 12.42 -1.72 1.06
N VAL A 42 12.55 -2.97 0.61
CA VAL A 42 12.92 -3.30 -0.78
C VAL A 42 11.84 -2.79 -1.73
N VAL A 43 10.59 -3.14 -1.49
CA VAL A 43 9.43 -2.67 -2.28
C VAL A 43 9.43 -1.15 -2.37
N GLN A 44 9.49 -0.46 -1.23
CA GLN A 44 9.46 1.00 -1.16
C GLN A 44 10.57 1.67 -1.98
N LYS A 45 11.78 1.10 -1.97
CA LYS A 45 12.92 1.66 -2.72
C LYS A 45 12.80 1.48 -4.22
N HIS A 46 12.36 0.31 -4.67
CA HIS A 46 12.22 0.02 -6.10
C HIS A 46 11.06 0.79 -6.70
N LEU A 47 9.94 0.86 -5.98
CA LEU A 47 8.77 1.64 -6.37
C LEU A 47 8.87 3.12 -5.99
N LYS A 48 10.04 3.62 -5.54
CA LYS A 48 10.28 5.03 -5.20
C LYS A 48 9.33 5.64 -4.16
N LEU A 49 8.56 4.83 -3.44
CA LEU A 49 7.69 5.25 -2.34
C LEU A 49 8.46 5.87 -1.17
N THR A 50 9.79 5.71 -1.15
CA THR A 50 10.67 6.42 -0.20
C THR A 50 10.67 7.94 -0.34
N PHE A 51 10.20 8.47 -1.48
CA PHE A 51 10.09 9.92 -1.72
C PHE A 51 8.67 10.44 -1.53
N VAL A 52 7.69 9.55 -1.33
CA VAL A 52 6.29 9.89 -1.15
C VAL A 52 6.05 10.19 0.34
N ASP A 53 6.00 11.47 0.70
CA ASP A 53 5.67 11.90 2.06
C ASP A 53 4.15 12.04 2.27
N TYR A 54 3.75 12.40 3.49
CA TYR A 54 2.35 12.62 3.82
C TYR A 54 1.67 13.67 2.92
N ASN A 55 2.35 14.78 2.62
CA ASN A 55 1.76 15.88 1.86
C ASN A 55 1.54 15.49 0.40
N VAL A 56 2.45 14.71 -0.19
CA VAL A 56 2.30 14.15 -1.54
C VAL A 56 1.03 13.32 -1.61
N LEU A 57 0.83 12.38 -0.68
CA LEU A 57 -0.36 11.54 -0.64
C LEU A 57 -1.64 12.36 -0.47
N VAL A 58 -1.69 13.26 0.50
CA VAL A 58 -2.88 14.08 0.75
C VAL A 58 -3.24 14.93 -0.48
N ARG A 59 -2.25 15.52 -1.15
CA ARG A 59 -2.49 16.33 -2.35
C ARG A 59 -3.06 15.48 -3.50
N ALA A 60 -2.46 14.32 -3.76
CA ALA A 60 -2.92 13.42 -4.82
C ALA A 60 -4.32 12.85 -4.52
N PHE A 61 -4.60 12.40 -3.29
CA PHE A 61 -5.94 11.94 -2.95
C PHE A 61 -6.98 13.05 -3.02
N ASN A 62 -6.63 14.27 -2.61
CA ASN A 62 -7.55 15.40 -2.68
C ASN A 62 -7.86 15.85 -4.11
N SER A 63 -6.90 15.78 -5.04
CA SER A 63 -7.13 16.14 -6.45
C SER A 63 -8.08 15.20 -7.18
N HIS A 64 -8.28 13.99 -6.66
CA HIS A 64 -9.22 13.00 -7.19
C HIS A 64 -10.50 12.89 -6.34
N GLU A 65 -10.77 13.84 -5.44
CA GLU A 65 -11.94 13.83 -4.56
C GLU A 65 -12.00 12.64 -3.58
N LEU A 66 -10.86 11.97 -3.39
CA LEU A 66 -10.72 10.82 -2.49
C LEU A 66 -10.19 11.24 -1.12
N GLN A 67 -10.74 12.32 -0.56
CA GLN A 67 -10.34 12.81 0.75
C GLN A 67 -10.62 11.77 1.86
N PHE A 68 -10.04 11.96 3.04
CA PHE A 68 -10.34 11.08 4.19
C PHE A 68 -11.79 11.28 4.66
N GLY A 69 -12.45 10.18 5.02
CA GLY A 69 -13.84 10.20 5.48
C GLY A 69 -14.90 10.37 4.39
N VAL A 70 -14.55 10.16 3.12
CA VAL A 70 -15.50 10.07 2.01
C VAL A 70 -16.26 8.74 2.08
N ASP A 71 -17.58 8.77 1.89
CA ASP A 71 -18.49 7.60 1.97
C ASP A 71 -18.35 6.60 0.80
N THR A 72 -17.51 6.92 -0.18
CA THR A 72 -17.18 6.04 -1.30
C THR A 72 -16.51 4.77 -0.78
N LYS A 73 -17.08 3.62 -1.14
CA LYS A 73 -16.58 2.31 -0.69
C LYS A 73 -15.53 1.72 -1.61
N THR A 74 -15.61 1.96 -2.91
CA THR A 74 -14.74 1.34 -3.91
C THR A 74 -14.07 2.37 -4.80
N ILE A 75 -12.94 1.99 -5.40
CA ILE A 75 -12.25 2.78 -6.42
C ILE A 75 -12.00 1.90 -7.64
N SER A 76 -12.39 2.43 -8.81
CA SER A 76 -12.13 1.76 -10.07
C SER A 76 -10.63 1.66 -10.31
N ILE A 77 -10.20 0.66 -11.07
CA ILE A 77 -8.78 0.49 -11.38
C ILE A 77 -8.22 1.67 -12.16
N ASP A 78 -9.00 2.22 -13.08
CA ASP A 78 -8.59 3.39 -13.84
C ASP A 78 -8.40 4.61 -12.94
N ASP A 79 -9.26 4.79 -11.94
CA ASP A 79 -9.12 5.89 -10.99
C ASP A 79 -7.99 5.63 -9.99
N ALA A 80 -7.79 4.39 -9.54
CA ALA A 80 -6.65 3.99 -8.73
C ALA A 80 -5.33 4.28 -9.47
N ARG A 81 -5.25 3.90 -10.75
CA ARG A 81 -4.10 4.21 -11.63
C ARG A 81 -3.88 5.71 -11.74
N LYS A 82 -4.91 6.50 -12.03
CA LYS A 82 -4.80 7.97 -12.10
C LYS A 82 -4.27 8.57 -10.79
N VAL A 83 -4.73 8.09 -9.65
CA VAL A 83 -4.25 8.56 -8.33
C VAL A 83 -2.78 8.19 -8.13
N LEU A 84 -2.36 6.98 -8.49
CA LEU A 84 -0.96 6.57 -8.43
C LEU A 84 -0.08 7.43 -9.35
N ILE A 85 -0.54 7.72 -10.57
CA ILE A 85 0.13 8.65 -11.49
C ILE A 85 0.28 10.02 -10.84
N ALA A 86 -0.80 10.58 -10.27
CA ALA A 86 -0.76 11.88 -9.59
C ALA A 86 0.22 11.89 -8.40
N ILE A 87 0.33 10.79 -7.64
CA ILE A 87 1.33 10.64 -6.57
C ILE A 87 2.75 10.74 -7.15
N TYR A 88 3.03 10.01 -8.23
CA TYR A 88 4.37 10.00 -8.83
C TYR A 88 4.71 11.28 -9.59
N GLU A 89 3.75 11.94 -10.23
CA GLU A 89 3.94 13.24 -10.87
C GLU A 89 4.38 14.32 -9.87
N LEU A 90 3.87 14.28 -8.64
CA LEU A 90 4.28 15.20 -7.57
C LEU A 90 5.75 15.03 -7.14
N ILE A 91 6.38 13.90 -7.48
CA ILE A 91 7.78 13.59 -7.17
C ILE A 91 8.64 13.34 -8.43
N SER A 92 8.07 13.47 -9.62
CA SER A 92 8.67 13.01 -10.88
C SER A 92 9.89 13.83 -11.28
N THR A 93 9.82 15.15 -11.11
CA THR A 93 10.82 16.13 -11.59
C THR A 93 12.25 15.84 -11.14
N TYR A 94 12.44 15.12 -10.03
CA TYR A 94 13.75 14.81 -9.45
C TYR A 94 14.08 13.31 -9.41
N HIS A 95 13.13 12.43 -9.72
CA HIS A 95 13.24 11.00 -9.40
C HIS A 95 12.89 10.04 -10.54
N PHE A 96 12.32 10.53 -11.64
CA PHE A 96 11.83 9.71 -12.74
C PHE A 96 12.18 10.29 -14.11
N ASN A 97 12.39 9.40 -15.07
CA ASN A 97 12.19 9.69 -16.49
C ASN A 97 10.78 9.19 -16.88
N GLU A 98 10.16 9.74 -17.93
CA GLU A 98 8.75 9.47 -18.29
C GLU A 98 8.40 7.96 -18.39
N SER A 99 9.16 7.18 -19.16
CA SER A 99 8.93 5.72 -19.28
C SER A 99 9.08 4.96 -17.95
N SER A 100 9.94 5.43 -17.04
CA SER A 100 10.12 4.77 -15.74
C SER A 100 8.97 5.02 -14.77
N LEU A 101 8.16 6.06 -15.00
CA LEU A 101 7.02 6.38 -14.16
C LEU A 101 5.88 5.39 -14.41
N GLU A 102 5.53 5.17 -15.67
CA GLU A 102 4.44 4.25 -16.07
C GLU A 102 4.73 2.82 -15.62
N ASP A 103 5.95 2.31 -15.88
CA ASP A 103 6.38 1.00 -15.39
C ASP A 103 6.27 0.89 -13.86
N THR A 104 6.62 1.97 -13.13
CA THR A 104 6.55 1.99 -11.66
C THR A 104 5.10 2.00 -11.16
N VAL A 105 4.21 2.72 -11.84
CA VAL A 105 2.77 2.74 -11.53
C VAL A 105 2.17 1.36 -11.72
N GLU A 106 2.39 0.72 -12.88
CA GLU A 106 1.83 -0.61 -13.17
C GLU A 106 2.42 -1.69 -12.25
N THR A 107 3.71 -1.60 -11.94
CA THR A 107 4.35 -2.52 -10.98
C THR A 107 3.77 -2.34 -9.57
N LEU A 108 3.50 -1.09 -9.12
CA LEU A 108 2.83 -0.86 -7.85
C LEU A 108 1.38 -1.36 -7.88
N LEU A 109 0.66 -1.14 -8.97
CA LEU A 109 -0.72 -1.61 -9.11
C LEU A 109 -0.80 -3.15 -9.03
N LYS A 110 0.10 -3.85 -9.73
CA LYS A 110 0.27 -5.31 -9.63
C LYS A 110 0.52 -5.75 -8.19
N PHE A 111 1.46 -5.10 -7.51
CA PHE A 111 1.77 -5.39 -6.09
C PHE A 111 0.56 -5.18 -5.17
N LEU A 112 -0.26 -4.15 -5.42
CA LEU A 112 -1.48 -3.88 -4.66
C LEU A 112 -2.56 -4.93 -4.89
N TYR A 113 -2.74 -5.43 -6.12
CA TYR A 113 -3.65 -6.57 -6.39
C TYR A 113 -3.27 -7.79 -5.56
N GLU A 114 -1.97 -8.15 -5.56
CA GLU A 114 -1.48 -9.33 -4.85
C GLU A 114 -1.62 -9.20 -3.32
N ILE A 115 -1.33 -8.04 -2.75
CA ILE A 115 -1.50 -7.84 -1.30
C ILE A 115 -2.98 -7.81 -0.92
N LEU A 116 -3.80 -7.09 -1.68
CA LEU A 116 -5.19 -6.88 -1.32
C LEU A 116 -6.08 -8.08 -1.66
N ASP A 117 -5.53 -9.09 -2.34
CA ASP A 117 -6.24 -10.28 -2.84
C ASP A 117 -7.41 -9.87 -3.75
N VAL A 118 -7.15 -8.91 -4.64
CA VAL A 118 -8.11 -8.41 -5.63
C VAL A 118 -7.76 -9.03 -6.98
N LYS A 119 -8.76 -9.55 -7.70
CA LYS A 119 -8.49 -10.11 -9.04
C LYS A 119 -8.17 -8.99 -10.01
N LEU A 120 -7.47 -9.34 -11.09
CA LEU A 120 -7.23 -8.42 -12.20
C LEU A 120 -8.57 -7.87 -12.71
N ASP A 121 -8.63 -6.56 -12.95
CA ASP A 121 -9.80 -5.86 -13.46
C ASP A 121 -10.99 -5.73 -12.46
N GLU A 122 -10.82 -6.15 -11.20
CA GLU A 122 -11.76 -5.86 -10.11
C GLU A 122 -11.42 -4.58 -9.33
N ASP A 123 -12.44 -3.81 -8.96
CA ASP A 123 -12.29 -2.59 -8.17
C ASP A 123 -11.71 -2.86 -6.77
N PHE A 124 -10.92 -1.92 -6.26
CA PHE A 124 -10.40 -2.00 -4.90
C PHE A 124 -11.41 -1.46 -3.89
N ASP A 125 -11.41 -2.03 -2.69
CA ASP A 125 -11.92 -1.31 -1.51
C ASP A 125 -11.06 -0.06 -1.26
N LEU A 126 -11.71 1.10 -1.23
CA LEU A 126 -11.00 2.40 -1.18
C LEU A 126 -10.22 2.57 0.11
N ASN A 127 -10.74 2.08 1.24
CA ASN A 127 -10.07 2.18 2.53
C ASN A 127 -8.82 1.32 2.57
N SER A 128 -8.93 0.07 2.13
CA SER A 128 -7.81 -0.86 2.01
C SER A 128 -6.72 -0.30 1.09
N PHE A 129 -7.10 0.21 -0.07
CA PHE A 129 -6.19 0.88 -1.01
C PHE A 129 -5.43 2.03 -0.33
N LYS A 130 -6.15 2.97 0.29
CA LYS A 130 -5.55 4.12 1.00
C LYS A 130 -4.61 3.67 2.12
N ILE A 131 -5.04 2.73 2.96
CA ILE A 131 -4.26 2.26 4.11
C ILE A 131 -2.95 1.62 3.64
N ILE A 132 -2.98 0.76 2.63
CA ILE A 132 -1.76 0.11 2.11
C ILE A 132 -0.82 1.13 1.48
N VAL A 133 -1.33 2.03 0.62
CA VAL A 133 -0.51 3.09 0.01
C VAL A 133 0.13 4.00 1.07
N PHE A 134 -0.62 4.41 2.09
CA PHE A 134 -0.07 5.17 3.23
C PHE A 134 0.97 4.35 4.01
N THR A 135 0.74 3.06 4.21
CA THR A 135 1.67 2.18 4.92
C THR A 135 3.01 2.10 4.19
N LEU A 136 2.99 1.98 2.86
CA LEU A 136 4.19 1.89 2.03
C LEU A 136 4.92 3.23 1.85
N SER A 137 4.27 4.37 2.08
CA SER A 137 4.88 5.70 1.94
C SER A 137 6.02 6.00 2.94
N ASN A 138 6.72 7.10 2.71
CA ASN A 138 7.72 7.68 3.62
C ASN A 138 7.12 8.69 4.62
N ALA A 139 5.80 8.72 4.80
CA ALA A 139 5.16 9.51 5.85
C ALA A 139 5.68 9.12 7.25
N ARG A 140 5.68 10.07 8.19
CA ARG A 140 6.10 9.79 9.57
C ARG A 140 5.06 8.90 10.26
N LEU A 141 5.49 8.09 11.23
CA LEU A 141 4.58 7.20 11.97
C LEU A 141 3.35 7.93 12.55
N PRO A 142 3.46 9.10 13.20
CA PRO A 142 2.29 9.81 13.72
C PRO A 142 1.30 10.23 12.63
N GLU A 143 1.79 10.55 11.44
CA GLU A 143 0.95 10.93 10.29
C GLU A 143 0.18 9.71 9.77
N LYS A 144 0.87 8.57 9.62
CA LYS A 144 0.25 7.30 9.23
C LYS A 144 -0.85 6.89 10.21
N TYR A 145 -0.58 6.93 11.52
CA TYR A 145 -1.58 6.57 12.53
C TYR A 145 -2.78 7.51 12.53
N ARG A 146 -2.56 8.83 12.34
CA ARG A 146 -3.67 9.79 12.18
C ARG A 146 -4.51 9.46 10.95
N CYS A 147 -3.89 9.10 9.82
CA CYS A 147 -4.61 8.67 8.63
C CYS A 147 -5.43 7.41 8.89
N PHE A 148 -4.83 6.36 9.46
CA PHE A 148 -5.52 5.10 9.72
C PHE A 148 -6.72 5.33 10.63
N PHE A 149 -6.53 6.08 11.72
CA PHE A 149 -7.61 6.44 12.62
C PHE A 149 -8.74 7.19 11.90
N ARG A 150 -8.41 8.22 11.08
CA ARG A 150 -9.41 8.97 10.32
C ARG A 150 -10.18 8.12 9.31
N GLN A 151 -9.56 7.07 8.77
CA GLN A 151 -10.21 6.17 7.82
C GLN A 151 -11.21 5.20 8.46
N ILE A 152 -11.00 4.85 9.72
CA ILE A 152 -11.88 3.90 10.43
C ILE A 152 -12.80 4.56 11.45
N ALA A 153 -12.55 5.83 11.78
CA ALA A 153 -13.37 6.60 12.70
C ALA A 153 -14.74 6.92 12.09
N SER A 154 -15.77 6.81 12.92
CA SER A 154 -17.11 7.31 12.60
C SER A 154 -17.12 8.85 12.49
N PRO A 155 -18.19 9.47 11.95
CA PRO A 155 -18.32 10.93 11.91
C PRO A 155 -18.19 11.62 13.28
N ASN A 156 -18.46 10.89 14.37
CA ASN A 156 -18.30 11.37 15.75
C ASN A 156 -16.87 11.19 16.30
N VAL A 157 -15.90 10.82 15.46
CA VAL A 157 -14.48 10.61 15.84
C VAL A 157 -14.32 9.46 16.84
N ILE A 158 -15.22 8.47 16.78
CA ILE A 158 -15.19 7.27 17.60
C ILE A 158 -14.86 6.07 16.72
N VAL A 159 -13.94 5.22 17.17
CA VAL A 159 -13.59 3.96 16.53
C VAL A 159 -14.21 2.81 17.32
N THR A 160 -14.92 1.92 16.63
CA THR A 160 -15.48 0.71 17.23
C THR A 160 -14.47 -0.43 17.16
N GLN A 161 -14.63 -1.44 18.01
CA GLN A 161 -13.79 -2.64 17.97
C GLN A 161 -13.79 -3.30 16.58
N ALA A 162 -14.96 -3.41 15.95
CA ALA A 162 -15.09 -3.97 14.60
C ALA A 162 -14.25 -3.21 13.56
N LYS A 163 -14.24 -1.87 13.63
CA LYS A 163 -13.44 -1.03 12.74
C LYS A 163 -11.94 -1.12 13.00
N LEU A 164 -11.54 -1.35 14.24
CA LEU A 164 -10.15 -1.60 14.58
C LEU A 164 -9.68 -2.97 14.06
N ILE A 165 -10.54 -4.00 14.15
CA ILE A 165 -10.28 -5.32 13.57
C ILE A 165 -10.09 -5.21 12.05
N GLU A 166 -10.98 -4.51 11.35
CA GLU A 166 -10.89 -4.27 9.89
C GLU A 166 -9.54 -3.61 9.53
N LEU A 167 -9.09 -2.61 10.29
CA LEU A 167 -7.77 -2.00 10.08
C LEU A 167 -6.62 -3.00 10.25
N PHE A 168 -6.67 -3.82 11.30
CA PHE A 168 -5.63 -4.81 11.56
C PHE A 168 -5.60 -5.89 10.49
N GLU A 169 -6.75 -6.38 10.05
CA GLU A 169 -6.87 -7.32 8.93
C GLU A 169 -6.22 -6.77 7.67
N ILE A 170 -6.49 -5.49 7.32
CA ILE A 170 -5.86 -4.82 6.17
C ILE A 170 -4.34 -4.73 6.34
N LEU A 171 -3.85 -4.26 7.50
CA LEU A 171 -2.41 -4.10 7.73
C LEU A 171 -1.66 -5.44 7.74
N LEU A 172 -2.31 -6.53 8.19
CA LEU A 172 -1.76 -7.87 8.22
C LEU A 172 -1.65 -8.52 6.84
N LYS A 173 -2.36 -8.00 5.82
CA LYS A 173 -2.16 -8.45 4.43
C LYS A 173 -0.70 -8.28 3.95
N LEU A 174 0.01 -7.25 4.43
CA LEU A 174 1.41 -7.02 4.07
C LEU A 174 2.38 -8.10 4.58
N PRO A 175 2.45 -8.41 5.89
CA PRO A 175 3.29 -9.51 6.37
C PRO A 175 2.84 -10.87 5.82
N ASN A 176 1.53 -11.08 5.62
CA ASN A 176 1.00 -12.33 5.08
C ASN A 176 1.43 -12.56 3.63
N HIS A 177 1.49 -11.52 2.81
CA HIS A 177 2.00 -11.59 1.44
C HIS A 177 3.47 -12.09 1.37
N PHE A 178 4.23 -11.97 2.47
CA PHE A 178 5.62 -12.44 2.53
C PHE A 178 5.79 -13.80 3.24
N ASP A 179 4.70 -14.53 3.47
CA ASP A 179 4.63 -15.80 4.22
C ASP A 179 5.21 -15.71 5.64
N ASP A 180 5.16 -14.53 6.27
CA ASP A 180 5.67 -14.27 7.63
C ASP A 180 4.55 -14.30 8.71
N VAL A 181 3.47 -15.05 8.43
CA VAL A 181 2.18 -15.07 9.15
C VAL A 181 2.33 -15.37 10.64
N ASP A 182 3.08 -16.42 11.01
CA ASP A 182 3.17 -16.94 12.39
C ASP A 182 3.75 -15.93 13.41
N SER A 183 4.36 -14.85 12.93
CA SER A 183 5.08 -13.89 13.79
C SER A 183 4.25 -12.67 14.19
N PHE A 184 3.07 -12.46 13.60
CA PHE A 184 2.24 -11.28 13.84
C PHE A 184 0.92 -11.58 14.56
N HIS A 185 0.77 -12.79 15.12
CA HIS A 185 -0.42 -13.19 15.89
C HIS A 185 -1.74 -12.96 15.12
N THR A 186 -1.72 -13.24 13.82
CA THR A 186 -2.87 -13.16 12.90
C THR A 186 -4.11 -13.89 13.43
N ASP A 187 -3.93 -14.93 14.24
CA ASP A 187 -5.02 -15.73 14.80
C ASP A 187 -5.75 -15.06 15.97
N ASN A 188 -5.23 -13.94 16.51
CA ASN A 188 -5.78 -13.30 17.71
C ASN A 188 -6.03 -11.79 17.58
N ILE A 189 -6.42 -11.35 16.38
CA ILE A 189 -6.76 -9.94 16.09
C ILE A 189 -7.84 -9.41 17.04
N LEU A 190 -8.80 -10.26 17.43
CA LEU A 190 -9.85 -9.91 18.38
C LEU A 190 -9.30 -9.50 19.75
N ALA A 191 -8.38 -10.27 20.33
CA ALA A 191 -7.77 -9.93 21.62
C ALA A 191 -6.88 -8.68 21.50
N CYS A 192 -6.18 -8.50 20.37
CA CYS A 192 -5.43 -7.28 20.10
C CYS A 192 -6.36 -6.05 20.09
N ALA A 193 -7.51 -6.14 19.43
CA ALA A 193 -8.48 -5.06 19.38
C ALA A 193 -9.11 -4.77 20.76
N GLN A 194 -9.38 -5.81 21.57
CA GLN A 194 -9.85 -5.65 22.95
C GLN A 194 -8.81 -4.95 23.82
N SER A 195 -7.56 -5.43 23.79
CA SER A 195 -6.46 -4.85 24.55
C SER A 195 -6.22 -3.38 24.21
N CYS A 196 -6.47 -2.95 22.97
CA CYS A 196 -6.37 -1.55 22.56
C CYS A 196 -7.49 -0.65 23.12
N LEU A 197 -8.65 -1.21 23.46
CA LEU A 197 -9.82 -0.46 23.96
C LEU A 197 -9.97 -0.54 25.49
N ASP A 198 -9.32 -1.51 26.13
CA ASP A 198 -9.33 -1.70 27.58
C ASP A 198 -8.40 -0.71 28.34
N HIS A 199 -7.71 0.18 27.62
CA HIS A 199 -6.79 1.21 28.15
C HIS A 199 -7.12 2.60 27.61
#